data_AF-A0A1F1A2U6-F1
#
_entry.id   AF-A0A1F1A2U6-F1
#
_cell.length_a   1.000
_cell.length_b   1.000
_cell.length_c   1.000
_cell.angle_alpha   90.00
_cell.angle_beta   90.00
_cell.angle_gamma   90.00
#
_symmetry.space_group_name_H-M   'P 1'
#
loop_
_entity.id
_entity.type
_entity.pdbx_description
1 polymer ?
#
loop_
_entity_poly.entity_id
_entity_poly.type
_entity_poly.pdbx_seq_one_letter_code
_entity_poly.pdbx_strand_id
1 'polypeptide(L)'
;MENKQLKDLIAKVQRWFYDRNLQTQDPNKQFLKLYEEIGELSRGLAENDEEVTKDSIGDITVVLIGLTLQLEIKTEEIFPENNTFVFSNAAKSEDYFVLMMDQSLAAYFNRQSYQLKNVVYELMRISALLHHDFVECLNIAYEEIKDRTGKLVDGVWIKEERLK
;
A
#
# COMPACT_ATOMS: atom_id res chain seq x y z
N MET A 1 -19.50 -11.56 0.02
CA MET A 1 -19.00 -11.92 1.36
C MET A 1 -17.82 -10.98 1.58
N GLU A 2 -17.95 -10.00 2.48
CA GLU A 2 -16.82 -9.14 2.84
C GLU A 2 -15.60 -10.01 3.10
N ASN A 3 -14.45 -9.66 2.52
CA ASN A 3 -13.24 -10.43 2.70
C ASN A 3 -12.76 -10.29 4.15
N LYS A 4 -13.23 -11.18 5.02
CA LYS A 4 -12.93 -11.19 6.46
C LYS A 4 -11.42 -11.15 6.72
N GLN A 5 -10.64 -11.85 5.91
CA GLN A 5 -9.18 -11.87 6.01
C GLN A 5 -8.56 -10.49 5.75
N LEU A 6 -9.05 -9.76 4.73
CA LEU A 6 -8.60 -8.39 4.48
C LEU A 6 -8.87 -7.47 5.67
N LYS A 7 -10.07 -7.54 6.25
CA LYS A 7 -10.42 -6.76 7.46
C LYS A 7 -9.50 -7.07 8.63
N ASP A 8 -9.23 -8.35 8.87
CA ASP A 8 -8.35 -8.80 9.95
C ASP A 8 -6.90 -8.30 9.74
N LEU A 9 -6.40 -8.32 8.49
CA LEU A 9 -5.07 -7.78 8.15
C LEU A 9 -4.99 -6.25 8.29
N ILE A 10 -6.02 -5.52 7.84
CA ILE A 10 -6.08 -4.07 8.03
C ILE A 10 -5.99 -3.73 9.52
N ALA A 11 -6.76 -4.41 10.38
CA ALA A 11 -6.72 -4.19 11.82
C ALA A 11 -5.34 -4.47 12.43
N LYS A 12 -4.66 -5.53 11.96
CA LYS A 12 -3.29 -5.87 12.38
C LYS A 12 -2.27 -4.80 11.97
N VAL A 13 -2.33 -4.29 10.75
CA VAL A 13 -1.45 -3.21 10.28
C VAL A 13 -1.73 -1.93 11.06
N GLN A 14 -3.00 -1.55 11.24
CA GLN A 14 -3.35 -0.38 12.06
C GLN A 14 -2.78 -0.50 13.47
N ARG A 15 -2.93 -1.66 14.10
CA ARG A 15 -2.36 -1.91 15.43
C ARG A 15 -0.83 -1.74 15.45
N TRP A 16 -0.14 -2.22 14.43
CA TRP A 16 1.31 -2.06 14.29
C TRP A 16 1.74 -0.59 14.25
N PHE A 17 0.97 0.27 13.55
CA PHE A 17 1.19 1.72 13.53
C PHE A 17 0.96 2.36 14.90
N TYR A 18 -0.16 2.03 15.56
CA TYR A 18 -0.50 2.58 16.88
C TYR A 18 0.52 2.20 17.97
N ASP A 19 0.95 0.94 18.01
CA ASP A 19 1.93 0.45 18.98
C ASP A 19 3.29 1.15 18.87
N ARG A 20 3.56 1.79 17.72
CA ARG A 20 4.81 2.52 17.42
C ARG A 20 4.61 4.03 17.30
N ASN A 21 3.42 4.55 17.62
CA ASN A 21 3.04 5.96 17.52
C ASN A 21 3.27 6.57 16.11
N LEU A 22 3.09 5.76 15.06
CA LEU A 22 3.33 6.18 13.67
C LEU A 22 2.17 6.97 13.06
N GLN A 23 0.97 6.82 13.61
CA GLN A 23 -0.23 7.56 13.20
C GLN A 23 -0.14 9.07 13.47
N THR A 24 0.75 9.51 14.37
CA THR A 24 0.93 10.92 14.72
C THR A 24 2.00 11.62 13.90
N GLN A 25 2.65 10.89 12.98
CA GLN A 25 3.79 11.38 12.20
C GLN A 25 3.35 12.16 10.97
N ASP A 26 4.28 12.95 10.41
CA ASP A 26 4.00 13.78 9.23
C ASP A 26 3.61 12.93 8.02
N PRO A 27 2.38 13.08 7.48
CA PRO A 27 1.95 12.33 6.30
C PRO A 27 2.83 12.57 5.07
N ASN A 28 3.55 13.69 4.97
CA ASN A 28 4.50 13.90 3.86
C ASN A 28 5.62 12.85 3.84
N LYS A 29 6.12 12.44 5.02
CA LYS A 29 7.14 11.37 5.11
C LYS A 29 6.57 10.04 4.66
N GLN A 30 5.31 9.77 4.99
CA GLN A 30 4.60 8.57 4.55
C GLN A 30 4.33 8.58 3.04
N PHE A 31 4.05 9.74 2.43
CA PHE A 31 3.97 9.87 0.98
C PHE A 31 5.32 9.64 0.29
N LEU A 32 6.44 10.07 0.88
CA LEU A 32 7.77 9.71 0.35
C LEU A 32 7.98 8.19 0.40
N LYS A 33 7.54 7.54 1.47
CA LYS A 33 7.55 6.08 1.56
C LYS A 33 6.65 5.44 0.50
N LEU A 34 5.47 6.01 0.24
CA LEU A 34 4.59 5.54 -0.85
C LEU A 34 5.31 5.57 -2.20
N TYR A 35 6.03 6.66 -2.51
CA TYR A 35 6.77 6.76 -3.77
C TYR A 35 7.99 5.83 -3.84
N GLU A 36 8.62 5.51 -2.71
CA GLU A 36 9.64 4.46 -2.63
C GLU A 36 9.05 3.11 -3.06
N GLU A 37 7.93 2.69 -2.45
CA GLU A 37 7.29 1.40 -2.78
C GLU A 37 6.70 1.35 -4.20
N ILE A 38 6.18 2.47 -4.71
CA ILE A 38 5.77 2.58 -6.12
C ILE A 38 6.98 2.41 -7.05
N GLY A 39 8.16 2.89 -6.66
CA GLY A 39 9.40 2.68 -7.39
C GLY A 39 9.83 1.21 -7.40
N GLU A 40 9.64 0.49 -6.28
CA GLU A 40 9.89 -0.95 -6.19
C GLU A 40 8.93 -1.74 -7.10
N LEU A 41 7.64 -1.37 -7.11
CA LEU A 41 6.67 -1.95 -8.03
C LEU A 41 7.05 -1.70 -9.49
N SER A 42 7.48 -0.48 -9.82
CA SER A 42 7.94 -0.11 -11.16
C SER A 42 9.08 -1.02 -11.64
N ARG A 43 10.06 -1.28 -10.77
CA ARG A 43 11.14 -2.24 -11.05
C ARG A 43 10.60 -3.65 -11.26
N GLY A 44 9.74 -4.14 -10.36
CA GLY A 44 9.13 -5.46 -10.47
C GLY A 44 8.40 -5.68 -11.80
N LEU A 45 7.62 -4.69 -12.23
CA LEU A 45 6.94 -4.71 -13.53
C LEU A 45 7.92 -4.67 -14.71
N ALA A 46 8.93 -3.82 -14.67
CA ALA A 46 9.92 -3.68 -15.75
C ALA A 46 10.75 -4.95 -15.97
N GLU A 47 11.07 -5.65 -14.88
CA GLU A 47 11.89 -6.87 -14.87
C GLU A 47 11.07 -8.16 -14.98
N ASN A 48 9.73 -8.05 -14.93
CA ASN A 48 8.80 -9.19 -14.79
C ASN A 48 9.14 -10.07 -13.58
N ASP A 49 9.54 -9.44 -12.47
CA ASP A 49 9.88 -10.11 -11.22
C ASP A 49 8.61 -10.23 -10.35
N GLU A 50 8.03 -11.44 -10.32
CA GLU A 50 6.81 -11.71 -9.55
C GLU A 50 6.99 -11.51 -8.04
N GLU A 51 8.16 -11.83 -7.50
CA GLU A 51 8.37 -11.76 -6.05
C GLU A 51 8.46 -10.30 -5.61
N VAL A 52 9.26 -9.49 -6.32
CA VAL A 52 9.30 -8.04 -6.10
C VAL A 52 7.93 -7.39 -6.32
N THR A 53 7.17 -7.87 -7.30
CA THR A 53 5.84 -7.32 -7.59
C THR A 53 4.84 -7.62 -6.47
N LYS A 54 4.79 -8.86 -5.96
CA LYS A 54 3.92 -9.24 -4.83
C LYS A 54 4.29 -8.47 -3.56
N ASP A 55 5.59 -8.38 -3.27
CA ASP A 55 6.11 -7.63 -2.13
C ASP A 55 5.70 -6.15 -2.21
N SER A 56 5.97 -5.50 -3.35
CA SER A 56 5.62 -4.11 -3.56
C SER A 56 4.11 -3.84 -3.47
N ILE A 57 3.25 -4.74 -3.94
CA ILE A 57 1.79 -4.62 -3.78
C ILE A 57 1.41 -4.62 -2.29
N GLY A 58 2.01 -5.53 -1.51
CA GLY A 58 1.80 -5.59 -0.07
C GLY A 58 2.28 -4.34 0.65
N ASP A 59 3.51 -3.90 0.37
CA ASP A 59 4.14 -2.76 1.01
C ASP A 59 3.45 -1.43 0.68
N ILE A 60 3.04 -1.21 -0.58
CA ILE A 60 2.18 -0.07 -0.94
C ILE A 60 0.89 -0.10 -0.11
N THR A 61 0.28 -1.27 0.07
CA THR A 61 -0.97 -1.40 0.83
C THR A 61 -0.77 -1.07 2.32
N VAL A 62 0.33 -1.52 2.93
CA VAL A 62 0.72 -1.12 4.30
C VAL A 62 0.89 0.39 4.40
N VAL A 63 1.55 1.01 3.43
CA VAL A 63 1.78 2.46 3.42
C VAL A 63 0.47 3.24 3.30
N LEU A 64 -0.46 2.79 2.44
CA LEU A 64 -1.79 3.40 2.28
C LEU A 64 -2.63 3.31 3.56
N ILE A 65 -2.57 2.19 4.29
CA ILE A 65 -3.18 2.07 5.63
C ILE A 65 -2.52 3.04 6.62
N GLY A 66 -1.20 3.24 6.54
CA GLY A 66 -0.53 4.26 7.34
C GLY A 66 -1.00 5.68 7.04
N LEU A 67 -1.16 6.01 5.75
CA LEU A 67 -1.64 7.31 5.29
C LEU A 67 -3.06 7.59 5.78
N THR A 68 -3.97 6.61 5.77
CA THR A 68 -5.32 6.82 6.28
C THR A 68 -5.31 7.20 7.76
N LEU A 69 -4.47 6.56 8.57
CA LEU A 69 -4.33 6.88 9.99
C LEU A 69 -3.79 8.30 10.23
N GLN A 70 -2.76 8.71 9.49
CA GLN A 70 -2.13 10.03 9.64
C GLN A 70 -2.98 11.18 9.09
N LEU A 71 -3.89 10.90 8.14
CA LEU A 71 -4.82 11.86 7.56
C LEU A 71 -6.20 11.83 8.22
N GLU A 72 -6.38 11.04 9.29
CA GLU A 72 -7.67 10.86 9.99
C GLU A 72 -8.80 10.35 9.08
N ILE A 73 -8.44 9.56 8.06
CA ILE A 73 -9.36 8.92 7.12
C ILE A 73 -9.75 7.53 7.65
N LYS A 74 -11.04 7.20 7.58
CA LYS A 74 -11.49 5.84 7.88
C LYS A 74 -10.93 4.88 6.84
N THR A 75 -10.16 3.90 7.30
CA THR A 75 -9.38 3.03 6.41
C THR A 75 -10.29 2.18 5.52
N GLU A 76 -11.49 1.86 5.99
CA GLU A 76 -12.49 1.11 5.23
C GLU A 76 -12.98 1.87 3.98
N GLU A 77 -12.89 3.20 3.96
CA GLU A 77 -13.35 4.02 2.83
C GLU A 77 -12.49 3.83 1.58
N ILE A 78 -11.22 3.44 1.74
CA ILE A 78 -10.29 3.29 0.62
C ILE A 78 -10.29 1.89 0.01
N PHE A 79 -10.89 0.89 0.69
CA PHE A 79 -10.97 -0.47 0.17
C PHE A 79 -12.35 -0.75 -0.44
N PRO A 80 -12.44 -1.02 -1.75
CA PRO A 80 -13.72 -1.31 -2.40
C PRO A 80 -14.35 -2.64 -1.93
N GLU A 81 -15.68 -2.66 -1.80
CA GLU A 81 -16.45 -3.86 -1.42
C GLU A 81 -16.57 -4.89 -2.57
N ASN A 82 -16.51 -4.44 -3.82
CA ASN A 82 -16.63 -5.25 -5.04
C ASN A 82 -15.38 -5.10 -5.91
N ASN A 83 -14.70 -6.22 -6.18
CA ASN A 83 -13.40 -6.25 -6.86
C ASN A 83 -13.47 -7.01 -8.19
N THR A 84 -14.62 -6.95 -8.88
CA THR A 84 -14.74 -7.53 -10.21
C THR A 84 -14.13 -6.57 -11.23
N PHE A 85 -12.99 -6.94 -11.79
CA PHE A 85 -12.31 -6.17 -12.82
C PHE A 85 -12.59 -6.77 -14.20
N VAL A 86 -12.82 -5.90 -15.17
CA VAL A 86 -12.96 -6.29 -16.57
C VAL A 86 -11.75 -5.74 -17.32
N PHE A 87 -10.97 -6.64 -17.89
CA PHE A 87 -9.78 -6.30 -18.65
C PHE A 87 -10.05 -6.49 -20.14
N SER A 88 -9.50 -5.59 -20.96
CA SER A 88 -9.43 -5.82 -22.40
C SER A 88 -8.28 -6.77 -22.74
N ASN A 89 -8.34 -7.46 -23.87
CA ASN A 89 -7.24 -8.33 -24.32
C ASN A 89 -5.92 -7.58 -24.58
N ALA A 90 -5.96 -6.25 -24.70
CA ALA A 90 -4.79 -5.41 -24.91
C ALA A 90 -4.31 -4.72 -23.61
N ALA A 91 -4.97 -5.00 -22.47
CA ALA A 91 -4.64 -4.36 -21.19
C ALA A 91 -3.25 -4.78 -20.72
N LYS A 92 -2.46 -3.80 -20.27
CA LYS A 92 -1.14 -4.00 -19.69
C LYS A 92 -1.08 -3.50 -18.26
N SER A 93 -0.23 -4.11 -17.45
CA SER A 93 0.01 -3.69 -16.07
C SER A 93 0.48 -2.23 -15.99
N GLU A 94 1.24 -1.79 -17.00
CA GLU A 94 1.83 -0.47 -17.10
C GLU A 94 0.77 0.62 -17.26
N ASP A 95 -0.35 0.32 -17.94
CA ASP A 95 -1.47 1.27 -18.07
C ASP A 95 -2.07 1.57 -16.69
N TYR A 96 -2.30 0.52 -15.89
CA TYR A 96 -2.82 0.63 -14.54
C TYR A 96 -1.79 1.21 -13.56
N PHE A 97 -0.51 0.93 -13.75
CA PHE A 97 0.57 1.55 -13.00
C PHE A 97 0.61 3.07 -13.20
N VAL A 98 0.49 3.55 -14.45
CA VAL A 98 0.45 4.99 -14.75
C VAL A 98 -0.78 5.64 -14.12
N LEU A 99 -1.94 4.99 -14.18
CA LEU A 99 -3.15 5.47 -13.50
C LEU A 99 -2.98 5.51 -11.99
N MET A 100 -2.38 4.48 -11.39
CA MET A 100 -2.06 4.45 -9.96
C MET A 100 -1.15 5.62 -9.57
N MET A 101 -0.12 5.90 -10.40
CA MET A 101 0.81 7.00 -10.17
C MET A 101 0.10 8.36 -10.24
N ASP A 102 -0.76 8.59 -11.23
CA ASP A 102 -1.60 9.80 -11.32
C ASP A 102 -2.48 9.99 -10.07
N GLN A 103 -3.14 8.93 -9.62
CA GLN A 103 -3.97 8.97 -8.42
C GLN A 103 -3.15 9.17 -7.15
N SER A 104 -1.91 8.67 -7.09
CA SER A 104 -1.01 8.89 -5.95
C SER A 104 -0.57 10.36 -5.85
N LEU A 105 -0.30 11.00 -6.99
CA LEU A 105 -0.01 12.43 -7.08
C LEU A 105 -1.23 13.26 -6.66
N ALA A 106 -2.41 12.89 -7.15
CA ALA A 106 -3.66 13.52 -6.74
C ALA A 106 -3.92 13.36 -5.23
N ALA A 107 -3.64 12.19 -4.66
CA ALA A 107 -3.77 11.93 -3.23
C ALA A 107 -2.85 12.83 -2.39
N TYR A 108 -1.61 13.05 -2.84
CA TYR A 108 -0.66 13.94 -2.17
C TYR A 108 -1.18 15.36 -2.01
N PHE A 109 -1.76 15.93 -3.07
CA PHE A 109 -2.26 17.31 -3.06
C PHE A 109 -3.63 17.44 -2.39
N ASN A 110 -4.53 16.47 -2.58
CA ASN A 110 -5.92 16.59 -2.11
C ASN A 110 -6.15 16.03 -0.70
N ARG A 111 -5.40 14.99 -0.31
CA ARG A 111 -5.51 14.32 1.01
C ARG A 111 -6.93 13.89 1.37
N GLN A 112 -7.68 13.36 0.39
CA GLN A 112 -9.04 12.83 0.62
C GLN A 112 -9.07 11.32 0.41
N SER A 113 -10.07 10.67 1.02
CA SER A 113 -10.27 9.22 0.91
C SER A 113 -10.53 8.78 -0.53
N TYR A 114 -11.17 9.62 -1.35
CA TYR A 114 -11.46 9.31 -2.75
C TYR A 114 -10.19 9.03 -3.59
N GLN A 115 -9.15 9.87 -3.50
CA GLN A 115 -7.92 9.64 -4.27
C GLN A 115 -7.15 8.43 -3.75
N LEU A 116 -7.07 8.24 -2.42
CA LEU A 116 -6.45 7.03 -1.85
C LEU A 116 -7.19 5.75 -2.26
N LYS A 117 -8.52 5.79 -2.30
CA LYS A 117 -9.36 4.71 -2.82
C LYS A 117 -9.02 4.37 -4.26
N ASN A 118 -8.80 5.38 -5.10
CA ASN A 118 -8.42 5.15 -6.49
C ASN A 118 -7.02 4.54 -6.58
N VAL A 119 -6.06 4.94 -5.75
CA VAL A 119 -4.74 4.26 -5.70
C VAL A 119 -4.89 2.78 -5.36
N VAL A 120 -5.66 2.44 -4.30
CA VAL A 120 -5.95 1.04 -3.95
C VAL A 120 -6.63 0.31 -5.11
N TYR A 121 -7.63 0.93 -5.74
CA TYR A 121 -8.36 0.34 -6.85
C TYR A 121 -7.42 -0.02 -8.01
N GLU A 122 -6.53 0.89 -8.40
CA GLU A 122 -5.54 0.63 -9.45
C GLU A 122 -4.55 -0.47 -9.07
N LEU A 123 -4.07 -0.46 -7.83
CA LEU A 123 -3.18 -1.50 -7.32
C LEU A 123 -3.86 -2.89 -7.34
N MET A 124 -5.14 -2.95 -6.98
CA MET A 124 -5.92 -4.18 -7.08
C MET A 124 -6.12 -4.61 -8.54
N ARG A 125 -6.29 -3.68 -9.47
CA ARG A 125 -6.32 -4.00 -10.92
C ARG A 125 -5.02 -4.61 -11.40
N ILE A 126 -3.88 -4.05 -10.99
CA ILE A 126 -2.55 -4.60 -11.30
C ILE A 126 -2.44 -6.03 -10.76
N SER A 127 -2.76 -6.23 -9.46
CA SER A 127 -2.69 -7.57 -8.85
C SER A 127 -3.57 -8.59 -9.57
N ALA A 128 -4.80 -8.23 -9.92
CA ALA A 128 -5.74 -9.11 -10.60
C ALA A 128 -5.32 -9.43 -12.05
N LEU A 129 -4.77 -8.45 -12.77
CA LEU A 129 -4.25 -8.65 -14.12
C LEU A 129 -3.05 -9.62 -14.13
N LEU A 130 -2.19 -9.53 -13.11
CA LEU A 130 -1.01 -10.38 -12.96
C LEU A 130 -1.31 -11.70 -12.22
N HIS A 131 -2.57 -11.98 -11.90
CA HIS A 131 -2.99 -13.17 -11.16
C HIS A 131 -2.34 -13.31 -9.77
N HIS A 132 -2.07 -12.19 -9.11
CA HIS A 132 -1.59 -12.14 -7.74
C HIS A 132 -2.77 -11.89 -6.77
N ASP A 133 -2.87 -12.68 -5.71
CA ASP A 133 -3.87 -12.46 -4.68
C ASP A 133 -3.48 -11.23 -3.84
N PHE A 134 -4.28 -10.17 -3.95
CA PHE A 134 -4.04 -8.91 -3.25
C PHE A 134 -3.95 -9.06 -1.72
N VAL A 135 -4.79 -9.93 -1.15
CA VAL A 135 -4.84 -10.14 0.30
C VAL A 135 -3.63 -10.93 0.77
N GLU A 136 -3.16 -11.88 -0.04
CA GLU A 136 -1.90 -12.58 0.23
C GLU A 136 -0.69 -11.65 0.14
N CYS A 137 -0.66 -10.74 -0.84
CA CYS A 137 0.41 -9.73 -0.92
C CYS A 137 0.49 -8.88 0.37
N LEU A 138 -0.67 -8.41 0.86
CA LEU A 138 -0.73 -7.70 2.15
C LEU A 138 -0.33 -8.59 3.33
N ASN A 139 -0.68 -9.87 3.32
CA ASN A 139 -0.28 -10.82 4.35
C ASN A 139 1.24 -10.97 4.41
N ILE A 140 1.89 -11.14 3.27
CA ILE A 140 3.36 -11.23 3.15
C ILE A 140 4.00 -9.97 3.78
N ALA A 141 3.60 -8.78 3.33
CA ALA A 141 4.12 -7.52 3.87
C ALA A 141 3.89 -7.38 5.38
N TYR A 142 2.71 -7.79 5.88
CA TYR A 142 2.44 -7.78 7.32
C TYR A 142 3.39 -8.72 8.09
N GLU A 143 3.58 -9.94 7.60
CA GLU A 143 4.46 -10.93 8.21
C GLU A 143 5.92 -10.46 8.23
N GLU A 144 6.32 -9.63 7.27
CA GLU A 144 7.64 -8.99 7.29
C GLU A 144 7.79 -7.87 8.32
N ILE A 145 6.72 -7.09 8.55
CA ILE A 145 6.80 -5.92 9.45
C ILE A 145 6.47 -6.25 10.91
N LYS A 146 5.69 -7.30 11.18
CA LYS A 146 5.09 -7.55 12.51
C LYS A 146 6.11 -7.55 13.65
N ASP A 147 7.28 -8.14 13.41
CA ASP A 147 8.37 -8.29 14.39
C ASP A 147 9.48 -7.25 14.20
N ARG A 148 9.35 -6.31 13.25
CA ARG A 148 10.37 -5.27 13.01
C ARG A 148 10.52 -4.39 14.26
N THR A 149 11.74 -4.36 14.78
CA THR A 149 12.19 -3.42 15.79
C THR A 149 12.90 -2.23 15.14
N GLY A 150 12.84 -1.08 15.80
CA GLY A 150 13.40 0.15 15.27
C GLY A 150 13.09 1.33 16.15
N LYS A 151 13.48 2.52 15.68
CA LYS A 151 13.23 3.78 16.37
C LYS A 151 12.65 4.79 15.40
N LEU A 152 11.80 5.65 15.95
CA LEU A 152 11.35 6.83 15.26
C LEU A 152 12.47 7.88 15.27
N VAL A 153 12.93 8.30 14.09
CA VAL A 153 13.92 9.37 13.92
C VAL A 153 13.35 10.37 12.93
N ASP A 154 13.14 11.61 13.36
CA ASP A 154 12.56 12.69 12.54
C ASP A 154 11.25 12.32 11.82
N GLY A 155 10.39 11.56 12.51
CA GLY A 155 9.10 11.11 12.00
C GLY A 155 9.17 9.94 11.01
N VAL A 156 10.36 9.38 10.78
CA VAL A 156 10.56 8.18 9.95
C VAL A 156 10.90 6.99 10.85
N TRP A 157 10.25 5.85 10.59
CA TRP A 157 10.60 4.61 11.28
C TRP A 157 11.87 4.02 10.69
N ILE A 158 12.96 4.02 11.47
CA ILE A 158 14.25 3.46 11.07
C ILE A 158 14.43 2.08 11.70
N LYS A 159 14.66 1.07 10.86
CA LYS A 159 14.95 -0.32 11.29
C LYS A 159 16.21 -0.32 12.18
N GLU A 160 16.21 -1.12 13.25
CA GLU A 160 17.34 -1.21 14.19
C GLU A 160 18.68 -1.52 13.49
N GLU A 161 18.64 -2.34 12.43
CA GLU A 161 19.80 -2.70 11.61
C GLU A 161 20.51 -1.51 10.95
N ARG A 162 19.78 -0.42 10.70
CA ARG A 162 20.28 0.83 10.09
C ARG A 162 20.70 1.87 11.13
N LEU A 163 20.54 1.62 12.43
CA LEU A 163 20.91 2.54 13.52
C LEU A 163 22.38 2.41 13.98
N LYS A 164 23.26 1.90 13.10
CA LYS A 164 24.69 1.68 13.39
C LYS A 164 25.55 2.89 13.04
#